data_AF-A0A4U0UGC7-F1
#
_entry.id   AF-A0A4U0UGC7-F1
#
_cell.length_a   1.000
_cell.length_b   1.000
_cell.length_c   1.000
_cell.angle_alpha   90.00
_cell.angle_beta   90.00
_cell.angle_gamma   90.00
#
_symmetry.space_group_name_H-M   'P 1'
#
loop_
_entity.id
_entity.type
_entity.pdbx_description
1 polymer ?
#
loop_
_entity_poly.entity_id
_entity_poly.type
_entity_poly.pdbx_seq_one_letter_code
_entity_poly.pdbx_strand_id
1 'polypeptide(L)'
;MPHIVLLGTCDTKLAELLYLRSQILESGGPTCKVTFVDVGRTPSAHEHIDVRQDILAIEYAPESGAKDVASLPRGEVIRYMIACATKWLAEAYTKGLKDPDAAIHGCINAGGTGNTSLASAVMREVLPIGLPKLIVSTNASGDMGPIVGESDVTMMYSVCDIAGLNYLLRRILSNASGAIAGMAQAYERSLAASPQGVNLQQKKRVGLTMFGVTTSCVDKIRDHLESNYDIECFVFHCTGAGGRAMERLVSEGVLEAVLDITTTEICDQLCGGVMDAGPLRLEAPLKAGIPYIVSVGATDMVNFGPRSTVPERYQQRNLYEHNPTVTLMRTNAEECRAIGDFIVKKIKHCTKDAAQVQVVLPLGGVSMIATPGGPFHDAESDEALFSTIRAGLKGSKVLIVEDERTINDQGFAVDVAERLIHLMGLSRMGAPQRMQ
;
A
#
# COMPACT_ATOMS: atom_id res chain seq x y z
N MET A 1 18.07 8.09 19.75
CA MET A 1 19.29 7.49 19.18
C MET A 1 18.87 6.57 18.03
N PRO A 2 19.51 6.58 16.84
CA PRO A 2 19.07 5.74 15.74
C PRO A 2 19.22 4.25 16.09
N HIS A 3 18.09 3.53 16.13
CA HIS A 3 18.05 2.10 16.42
C HIS A 3 17.57 1.35 15.18
N ILE A 4 18.44 0.51 14.65
CA ILE A 4 18.20 -0.24 13.41
C ILE A 4 18.09 -1.73 13.73
N VAL A 5 17.06 -2.39 13.20
CA VAL A 5 16.93 -3.85 13.26
C VAL A 5 17.62 -4.45 12.03
N LEU A 6 18.59 -5.34 12.26
CA LEU A 6 19.21 -6.15 11.21
C LEU A 6 18.58 -7.55 11.23
N LEU A 7 17.76 -7.87 10.24
CA LEU A 7 17.25 -9.22 10.02
C LEU A 7 18.21 -9.97 9.11
N GLY A 8 18.56 -11.22 9.43
CA GLY A 8 19.34 -12.03 8.49
C GLY A 8 19.40 -13.51 8.83
N THR A 9 19.64 -14.33 7.81
CA THR A 9 19.81 -15.79 7.92
C THR A 9 21.25 -16.12 8.33
N CYS A 10 21.52 -16.13 9.64
CA CYS A 10 22.89 -16.22 10.14
C CYS A 10 23.56 -17.57 9.82
N ASP A 11 22.79 -18.65 9.77
CA ASP A 11 23.26 -19.99 9.39
C ASP A 11 24.00 -20.05 8.05
N THR A 12 23.70 -19.12 7.14
CA THR A 12 24.31 -19.06 5.82
C THR A 12 25.11 -17.80 5.55
N LYS A 13 24.84 -16.68 6.26
CA LYS A 13 25.39 -15.34 5.97
C LYS A 13 25.94 -14.60 7.19
N LEU A 14 26.31 -15.30 8.26
CA LEU A 14 26.77 -14.67 9.49
C LEU A 14 27.92 -13.68 9.26
N ALA A 15 28.93 -14.03 8.47
CA ALA A 15 30.10 -13.18 8.26
C ALA A 15 29.74 -11.85 7.57
N GLU A 16 28.89 -11.90 6.55
CA GLU A 16 28.43 -10.75 5.78
C GLU A 16 27.52 -9.85 6.62
N LEU A 17 26.63 -10.44 7.41
CA LEU A 17 25.72 -9.72 8.30
C LEU A 17 26.47 -9.06 9.47
N LEU A 18 27.49 -9.73 10.04
CA LEU A 18 28.36 -9.13 11.04
C LEU A 18 29.14 -7.94 10.47
N TYR A 19 29.64 -8.06 9.24
CA TYR A 19 30.28 -6.94 8.56
C TYR A 19 29.30 -5.78 8.36
N LEU A 20 28.10 -6.04 7.83
CA LEU A 20 27.06 -5.02 7.68
C LEU A 20 26.72 -4.34 9.02
N ARG A 21 26.54 -5.13 10.09
CA ARG A 21 26.32 -4.62 11.45
C ARG A 21 27.44 -3.67 11.89
N SER A 22 28.70 -4.06 11.74
CA SER A 22 29.83 -3.22 12.12
C SER A 22 29.86 -1.90 11.35
N GLN A 23 29.55 -1.94 10.05
CA GLN A 23 29.52 -0.76 9.20
C GLN A 23 28.33 0.17 9.53
N ILE A 24 27.20 -0.37 9.96
CA ILE A 24 26.05 0.42 10.45
C ILE A 24 26.44 1.17 11.72
N LEU A 25 27.06 0.49 12.69
CA LEU A 25 27.50 1.13 13.93
C LEU A 25 28.55 2.23 13.67
N GLU A 26 29.50 1.96 12.77
CA GLU A 26 30.50 2.95 12.34
C GLU A 26 29.86 4.16 11.65
N SER A 27 28.97 3.93 10.69
CA SER A 27 28.30 4.99 9.91
C SER A 27 27.29 5.78 10.75
N GLY A 28 26.62 5.13 11.69
CA GLY A 28 25.59 5.73 12.55
C GLY A 28 26.16 6.53 13.73
N GLY A 29 27.45 6.36 14.04
CA GLY A 29 28.12 7.06 15.13
C GLY A 29 27.90 6.42 16.51
N PRO A 30 28.44 7.04 17.58
CA PRO A 30 28.55 6.43 18.91
C PRO A 30 27.20 6.13 19.60
N THR A 31 26.13 6.75 19.13
CA THR A 31 24.78 6.58 19.67
C THR A 31 23.94 5.59 18.87
N CYS A 32 24.42 5.09 17.72
CA CYS A 32 23.66 4.14 16.93
C CYS A 32 23.60 2.77 17.60
N LYS A 33 22.41 2.18 17.60
CA LYS A 33 22.14 0.85 18.14
C LYS A 33 21.70 -0.08 17.00
N VAL A 34 22.19 -1.31 17.03
CA VAL A 34 21.70 -2.38 16.14
C VAL A 34 21.16 -3.52 16.99
N THR A 35 19.93 -3.97 16.70
CA THR A 35 19.43 -5.26 17.16
C THR A 35 19.55 -6.26 16.03
N PHE A 36 20.40 -7.26 16.22
CA PHE A 36 20.68 -8.29 15.23
C PHE A 36 19.88 -9.55 15.50
N VAL A 37 19.06 -9.93 14.52
CA VAL A 37 18.04 -10.96 14.63
C VAL A 37 18.33 -12.08 13.62
N ASP A 38 18.56 -13.29 14.14
CA ASP A 38 18.78 -14.48 13.33
C ASP A 38 17.44 -15.10 12.90
N VAL A 39 17.13 -14.99 11.61
CA VAL A 39 15.95 -15.58 10.96
C VAL A 39 16.31 -16.78 10.07
N GLY A 40 17.44 -17.43 10.38
CA GLY A 40 17.97 -18.63 9.72
C GLY A 40 17.08 -19.87 9.83
N ARG A 41 17.52 -20.96 9.21
CA ARG A 41 16.95 -22.31 9.39
C ARG A 41 17.43 -22.95 10.67
N THR A 42 18.71 -22.77 10.99
CA THR A 42 19.36 -23.33 12.18
C THR A 42 19.97 -22.23 13.04
N PRO A 43 19.99 -22.37 14.37
CA PRO A 43 20.50 -21.33 15.23
C PRO A 43 22.01 -21.17 15.07
N SER A 44 22.46 -19.91 14.94
CA SER A 44 23.87 -19.55 14.97
C SER A 44 24.28 -19.01 16.34
N ALA A 45 25.45 -19.39 16.83
CA ALA A 45 26.00 -18.89 18.08
C ALA A 45 27.02 -17.78 17.81
N HIS A 46 26.67 -16.54 18.18
CA HIS A 46 27.60 -15.40 18.16
C HIS A 46 27.14 -14.37 19.20
N GLU A 47 28.08 -13.73 19.90
CA GLU A 47 27.77 -12.78 21.00
C GLU A 47 27.02 -11.52 20.55
N HIS A 48 27.08 -11.20 19.26
CA HIS A 48 26.40 -10.06 18.65
C HIS A 48 25.01 -10.37 18.11
N ILE A 49 24.56 -11.63 18.14
CA ILE A 49 23.17 -11.97 17.80
C ILE A 49 22.32 -11.72 19.05
N ASP A 50 21.50 -10.66 19.00
CA ASP A 50 20.66 -10.25 20.11
C ASP A 50 19.42 -11.15 20.24
N VAL A 51 18.88 -11.61 19.10
CA VAL A 51 17.70 -12.48 19.03
C VAL A 51 18.04 -13.69 18.19
N ARG A 52 18.14 -14.84 18.85
CA ARG A 52 18.51 -16.11 18.20
C ARG A 52 17.31 -16.75 17.50
N GLN A 53 17.61 -17.54 16.48
CA GLN A 53 16.61 -18.26 15.69
C GLN A 53 15.76 -19.23 16.53
N ASP A 54 16.36 -19.92 17.50
CA ASP A 54 15.65 -20.87 18.38
C ASP A 54 14.66 -20.16 19.31
N ILE A 55 15.03 -18.98 19.83
CA ILE A 55 14.13 -18.11 20.60
C ILE A 55 12.95 -17.67 19.73
N LEU A 56 13.19 -17.19 18.50
CA LEU A 56 12.10 -16.84 17.57
C LEU A 56 11.18 -18.03 17.28
N ALA A 57 11.77 -19.19 17.01
CA ALA A 57 11.02 -20.38 16.63
C ALA A 57 10.14 -20.94 17.76
N ILE A 58 10.53 -20.72 19.02
CA ILE A 58 9.82 -21.24 20.21
C ILE A 58 8.88 -20.19 20.80
N GLU A 59 9.39 -19.02 21.18
CA GLU A 59 8.60 -18.01 21.91
C GLU A 59 7.64 -17.25 21.00
N TYR A 60 8.02 -17.08 19.74
CA TYR A 60 7.23 -16.36 18.73
C TYR A 60 6.55 -17.30 17.74
N ALA A 61 6.43 -18.59 18.08
CA ALA A 61 5.73 -19.56 17.25
C ALA A 61 4.31 -19.08 16.89
N PRO A 62 3.83 -19.39 15.66
CA PRO A 62 2.44 -19.16 15.28
C PRO A 62 1.49 -20.01 16.14
N GLU A 63 0.20 -19.70 16.10
CA GLU A 63 -0.83 -20.41 16.88
C GLU A 63 -0.88 -21.92 16.62
N SER A 64 -0.40 -22.38 15.46
CA SER A 64 -0.24 -23.81 15.15
C SER A 64 0.81 -24.53 16.00
N GLY A 65 1.52 -23.81 16.87
CA GLY A 65 2.58 -24.33 17.74
C GLY A 65 3.98 -24.27 17.14
N ALA A 66 4.96 -24.52 18.00
CA ALA A 66 6.37 -24.56 17.64
C ALA A 66 6.67 -25.73 16.69
N LYS A 67 7.54 -25.50 15.70
CA LYS A 67 8.01 -26.52 14.76
C LYS A 67 9.51 -26.68 14.84
N ASP A 68 9.99 -27.88 14.54
CA ASP A 68 11.39 -28.09 14.22
C ASP A 68 11.70 -27.51 12.84
N VAL A 69 12.24 -26.30 12.81
CA VAL A 69 12.56 -25.57 11.57
C VAL A 69 13.57 -26.32 10.72
N ALA A 70 14.48 -27.09 11.32
CA ALA A 70 15.55 -27.78 10.62
C ALA A 70 15.03 -28.92 9.72
N SER A 71 13.88 -29.53 10.04
CA SER A 71 13.27 -30.60 9.24
C SER A 71 12.32 -30.13 8.14
N LEU A 72 11.94 -28.85 8.11
CA LEU A 72 10.97 -28.33 7.15
C LEU A 72 11.55 -28.17 5.72
N PRO A 73 10.74 -28.36 4.66
CA PRO A 73 11.11 -27.92 3.31
C PRO A 73 11.46 -26.43 3.26
N ARG A 74 12.35 -26.02 2.35
CA ARG A 74 12.86 -24.62 2.29
C ARG A 74 11.75 -23.56 2.25
N GLY A 75 10.71 -23.78 1.47
CA GLY A 75 9.57 -22.85 1.38
C GLY A 75 8.77 -22.76 2.69
N GLU A 76 8.68 -23.87 3.43
CA GLU A 76 8.00 -23.90 4.74
C GLU A 76 8.86 -23.26 5.84
N VAL A 77 10.18 -23.42 5.80
CA VAL A 77 11.11 -22.67 6.67
C VAL A 77 10.86 -21.17 6.53
N ILE A 78 10.84 -20.66 5.28
CA ILE A 78 10.65 -19.23 5.04
C ILE A 78 9.29 -18.79 5.59
N ARG A 79 8.19 -19.49 5.28
CA ARG A 79 6.85 -19.15 5.79
C ARG A 79 6.79 -19.16 7.32
N TYR A 80 7.37 -20.16 7.95
CA TYR A 80 7.38 -20.29 9.41
C TYR A 80 8.19 -19.16 10.07
N MET A 81 9.40 -18.89 9.55
CA MET A 81 10.25 -17.84 10.09
C MET A 81 9.72 -16.43 9.82
N ILE A 82 8.98 -16.20 8.71
CA ILE A 82 8.20 -14.97 8.51
C ILE A 82 7.22 -14.80 9.68
N ALA A 83 6.39 -15.80 9.97
CA ALA A 83 5.39 -15.70 11.03
C ALA A 83 6.02 -15.40 12.41
N CYS A 84 7.12 -16.10 12.75
CA CYS A 84 7.85 -15.85 14.00
C CYS A 84 8.45 -14.45 14.07
N ALA A 85 9.17 -14.03 13.01
CA ALA A 85 9.84 -12.74 12.98
C ALA A 85 8.85 -11.57 12.91
N THR A 86 7.71 -11.72 12.22
CA THR A 86 6.60 -10.74 12.22
C THR A 86 6.09 -10.54 13.64
N LYS A 87 5.80 -11.61 14.38
CA LYS A 87 5.29 -11.51 15.76
C LYS A 87 6.29 -10.82 16.69
N TRP A 88 7.56 -11.20 16.60
CA TRP A 88 8.63 -10.56 17.38
C TRP A 88 8.78 -9.07 17.02
N LEU A 89 8.87 -8.74 15.72
CA LEU A 89 9.06 -7.36 15.30
C LEU A 89 7.85 -6.50 15.66
N ALA A 90 6.63 -7.04 15.61
CA ALA A 90 5.42 -6.33 16.03
C ALA A 90 5.44 -5.99 17.52
N GLU A 91 5.88 -6.92 18.36
CA GLU A 91 6.07 -6.67 19.79
C GLU A 91 7.16 -5.62 20.04
N ALA A 92 8.32 -5.77 19.39
CA ALA A 92 9.44 -4.83 19.51
C ALA A 92 9.05 -3.41 19.04
N TYR A 93 8.36 -3.31 17.92
CA TYR A 93 7.86 -2.05 17.38
C TYR A 93 6.83 -1.40 18.31
N THR A 94 5.85 -2.18 18.81
CA THR A 94 4.84 -1.70 19.76
C THR A 94 5.47 -1.21 21.07
N LYS A 95 6.52 -1.89 21.54
CA LYS A 95 7.31 -1.43 22.69
C LYS A 95 7.97 -0.10 22.39
N GLY A 96 8.60 0.04 21.23
CA GLY A 96 9.25 1.27 20.79
C GLY A 96 8.30 2.46 20.62
N LEU A 97 7.02 2.23 20.31
CA LEU A 97 5.99 3.28 20.30
C LEU A 97 5.68 3.82 21.71
N LYS A 98 5.92 3.03 22.77
CA LYS A 98 5.65 3.40 24.16
C LYS A 98 6.90 3.89 24.90
N ASP A 99 8.06 3.42 24.49
CA ASP A 99 9.36 3.69 25.09
C ASP A 99 10.32 4.24 24.02
N PRO A 100 10.63 5.55 24.03
CA PRO A 100 11.54 6.17 23.07
C PRO A 100 12.94 5.54 23.00
N ASP A 101 13.43 4.93 24.09
CA ASP A 101 14.73 4.24 24.11
C ASP A 101 14.70 2.88 23.40
N ALA A 102 13.50 2.35 23.15
CA ALA A 102 13.24 1.15 22.37
C ALA A 102 12.67 1.44 20.96
N ALA A 103 12.52 2.71 20.58
CA ALA A 103 11.96 3.10 19.29
C ALA A 103 12.81 2.59 18.13
N ILE A 104 12.17 1.91 17.18
CA ILE A 104 12.83 1.42 15.96
C ILE A 104 12.80 2.52 14.91
N HIS A 105 13.96 2.81 14.33
CA HIS A 105 14.16 3.89 13.36
C HIS A 105 14.53 3.38 11.96
N GLY A 106 14.79 2.08 11.82
CA GLY A 106 15.02 1.47 10.53
C GLY A 106 15.11 -0.05 10.62
N CYS A 107 14.90 -0.72 9.49
CA CYS A 107 15.09 -2.16 9.36
C CYS A 107 15.89 -2.46 8.10
N ILE A 108 16.90 -3.32 8.21
CA ILE A 108 17.78 -3.69 7.11
C ILE A 108 17.97 -5.20 7.01
N ASN A 109 18.14 -5.69 5.78
CA ASN A 109 18.48 -7.06 5.46
C ASN A 109 19.49 -7.12 4.30
N ALA A 110 20.27 -8.21 4.24
CA ALA A 110 21.12 -8.52 3.09
C ALA A 110 21.07 -10.02 2.78
N GLY A 111 20.70 -10.42 1.57
CA GLY A 111 20.80 -11.83 1.14
C GLY A 111 20.22 -12.14 -0.23
N GLY A 112 20.10 -13.44 -0.51
CA GLY A 112 19.51 -13.94 -1.76
C GLY A 112 17.98 -13.91 -1.74
N THR A 113 17.36 -14.43 -2.80
CA THR A 113 15.89 -14.41 -3.02
C THR A 113 15.08 -14.84 -1.79
N GLY A 114 15.40 -15.97 -1.17
CA GLY A 114 14.67 -16.45 0.02
C GLY A 114 14.76 -15.52 1.23
N ASN A 115 15.94 -14.91 1.46
CA ASN A 115 16.15 -13.96 2.56
C ASN A 115 15.45 -12.62 2.26
N THR A 116 15.50 -12.17 1.00
CA THR A 116 14.78 -10.99 0.51
C THR A 116 13.27 -11.15 0.70
N SER A 117 12.69 -12.29 0.29
CA SER A 117 11.26 -12.55 0.47
C SER A 117 10.85 -12.60 1.94
N LEU A 118 11.66 -13.23 2.80
CA LEU A 118 11.41 -13.29 4.24
C LEU A 118 11.42 -11.90 4.87
N ALA A 119 12.50 -11.14 4.68
CA ALA A 119 12.67 -9.83 5.29
C ALA A 119 11.63 -8.83 4.76
N SER A 120 11.33 -8.85 3.46
CA SER A 120 10.28 -8.03 2.87
C SER A 120 8.93 -8.29 3.52
N ALA A 121 8.49 -9.54 3.63
CA ALA A 121 7.20 -9.88 4.24
C ALA A 121 7.12 -9.34 5.68
N VAL A 122 8.13 -9.62 6.51
CA VAL A 122 8.20 -9.17 7.90
C VAL A 122 8.18 -7.63 8.00
N MET A 123 8.99 -6.94 7.20
CA MET A 123 9.07 -5.48 7.20
C MET A 123 7.74 -4.84 6.81
N ARG A 124 7.08 -5.33 5.76
CA ARG A 124 5.82 -4.76 5.27
C ARG A 124 4.63 -5.02 6.18
N GLU A 125 4.57 -6.22 6.78
CA GLU A 125 3.47 -6.56 7.67
C GLU A 125 3.47 -5.67 8.91
N VAL A 126 4.66 -5.39 9.46
CA VAL A 126 4.80 -4.74 10.77
C VAL A 126 5.05 -3.24 10.70
N LEU A 127 5.99 -2.80 9.84
CA LEU A 127 6.51 -1.44 9.90
C LEU A 127 5.69 -0.50 8.99
N PRO A 128 5.28 0.69 9.47
CA PRO A 128 4.42 1.58 8.71
C PRO A 128 5.14 2.20 7.52
N ILE A 129 4.37 2.70 6.54
CA ILE A 129 4.91 3.49 5.44
C ILE A 129 5.62 4.74 5.99
N GLY A 130 6.80 5.04 5.48
CA GLY A 130 7.66 6.15 5.92
C GLY A 130 8.76 5.74 6.90
N LEU A 131 8.63 4.60 7.61
CA LEU A 131 9.71 4.06 8.43
C LEU A 131 10.78 3.41 7.52
N PRO A 132 12.08 3.76 7.63
CA PRO A 132 13.13 3.23 6.76
C PRO A 132 13.22 1.69 6.69
N LYS A 133 13.05 1.13 5.49
CA LYS A 133 13.20 -0.32 5.20
C LYS A 133 14.18 -0.49 4.04
N LEU A 134 15.29 -1.19 4.23
CA LEU A 134 16.30 -1.42 3.18
C LEU A 134 16.65 -2.89 3.02
N ILE A 135 16.63 -3.40 1.79
CA ILE A 135 17.06 -4.77 1.49
C ILE A 135 18.16 -4.76 0.43
N VAL A 136 19.33 -5.26 0.79
CA VAL A 136 20.39 -5.60 -0.16
C VAL A 136 20.10 -6.99 -0.74
N SER A 137 19.72 -7.06 -2.01
CA SER A 137 19.24 -8.29 -2.64
C SER A 137 20.06 -8.68 -3.86
N THR A 138 20.31 -9.98 -4.00
CA THR A 138 20.87 -10.58 -5.24
C THR A 138 19.88 -10.58 -6.39
N ASN A 139 18.61 -10.23 -6.15
CA ASN A 139 17.57 -10.23 -7.17
C ASN A 139 17.03 -8.83 -7.46
N ALA A 140 17.56 -7.76 -6.84
CA ALA A 140 16.97 -6.41 -6.95
C ALA A 140 16.81 -5.91 -8.41
N SER A 141 17.64 -6.40 -9.34
CA SER A 141 17.53 -6.13 -10.78
C SER A 141 16.56 -7.10 -11.48
N GLY A 142 15.39 -7.34 -10.90
CA GLY A 142 14.33 -8.22 -11.41
C GLY A 142 12.93 -7.69 -11.07
N ASP A 143 11.90 -8.53 -11.13
CA ASP A 143 10.55 -8.15 -10.72
C ASP A 143 10.46 -8.00 -9.20
N MET A 144 10.45 -6.74 -8.74
CA MET A 144 10.34 -6.37 -7.33
C MET A 144 8.91 -6.15 -6.86
N GLY A 145 7.90 -6.26 -7.73
CA GLY A 145 6.49 -6.04 -7.37
C GLY A 145 6.07 -6.85 -6.12
N PRO A 146 6.33 -8.17 -6.06
CA PRO A 146 6.01 -8.99 -4.89
C PRO A 146 6.83 -8.65 -3.64
N ILE A 147 8.00 -8.03 -3.78
CA ILE A 147 8.92 -7.70 -2.68
C ILE A 147 8.60 -6.32 -2.09
N VAL A 148 8.35 -5.32 -2.93
CA VAL A 148 7.99 -3.96 -2.47
C VAL A 148 6.51 -3.90 -2.09
N GLY A 149 5.64 -4.55 -2.87
CA GLY A 149 4.19 -4.48 -2.66
C GLY A 149 3.68 -3.04 -2.75
N GLU A 150 2.86 -2.65 -1.79
CA GLU A 150 2.32 -1.31 -1.60
C GLU A 150 3.11 -0.43 -0.62
N SER A 151 4.25 -0.93 -0.10
CA SER A 151 5.05 -0.19 0.86
C SER A 151 6.20 0.58 0.18
N ASP A 152 7.06 1.18 1.01
CA ASP A 152 8.23 1.98 0.66
C ASP A 152 9.57 1.23 0.92
N VAL A 153 9.61 -0.08 0.66
CA VAL A 153 10.85 -0.86 0.83
C VAL A 153 11.88 -0.43 -0.21
N THR A 154 13.06 -0.02 0.25
CA THR A 154 14.17 0.38 -0.59
C THR A 154 15.01 -0.84 -0.97
N MET A 155 15.23 -1.05 -2.27
CA MET A 155 16.05 -2.16 -2.78
C MET A 155 17.45 -1.68 -3.18
N MET A 156 18.48 -2.42 -2.77
CA MET A 156 19.85 -2.23 -3.23
C MET A 156 20.34 -3.52 -3.89
N TYR A 157 20.79 -3.44 -5.14
CA TYR A 157 21.32 -4.60 -5.84
C TYR A 157 22.70 -4.99 -5.32
N SER A 158 22.89 -6.25 -4.93
CA SER A 158 24.18 -6.75 -4.43
C SER A 158 25.24 -6.93 -5.52
N VAL A 159 24.85 -6.84 -6.80
CA VAL A 159 25.66 -7.03 -8.02
C VAL A 159 26.20 -8.45 -8.20
N CYS A 160 26.85 -9.00 -7.19
CA CYS A 160 27.28 -10.39 -7.09
C CYS A 160 26.47 -11.12 -6.01
N ASP A 161 26.55 -12.46 -5.99
CA ASP A 161 25.94 -13.23 -4.91
C ASP A 161 26.54 -12.82 -3.56
N ILE A 162 25.71 -12.85 -2.52
CA ILE A 162 26.13 -12.58 -1.14
C ILE A 162 26.66 -13.91 -0.62
N ALA A 163 27.92 -14.22 -0.92
CA ALA A 163 28.58 -15.46 -0.56
C ALA A 163 30.06 -15.18 -0.25
N GLY A 164 30.37 -14.96 1.02
CA GLY A 164 31.65 -14.46 1.51
C GLY A 164 31.86 -12.97 1.26
N LEU A 165 32.88 -12.39 1.90
CA LEU A 165 33.20 -10.96 1.83
C LEU A 165 34.32 -10.68 0.83
N ASN A 166 33.96 -10.45 -0.43
CA ASN A 166 34.89 -9.95 -1.45
C ASN A 166 34.97 -8.41 -1.46
N TYR A 167 35.92 -7.84 -2.19
CA TYR A 167 36.14 -6.39 -2.31
C TYR A 167 34.87 -5.63 -2.70
N LEU A 168 34.14 -6.14 -3.70
CA LEU A 168 32.94 -5.48 -4.23
C LEU A 168 31.78 -5.55 -3.22
N LEU A 169 31.52 -6.73 -2.66
CA LEU A 169 30.43 -6.91 -1.71
C LEU A 169 30.63 -6.07 -0.44
N ARG A 170 31.87 -5.97 0.06
CA ARG A 170 32.19 -5.07 1.18
C ARG A 170 31.77 -3.63 0.88
N ARG A 171 32.14 -3.13 -0.30
CA ARG A 171 31.78 -1.76 -0.72
C ARG A 171 30.26 -1.56 -0.81
N ILE A 172 29.53 -2.55 -1.32
CA ILE A 172 28.07 -2.47 -1.43
C ILE A 172 27.41 -2.50 -0.05
N LEU A 173 27.86 -3.38 0.85
CA LEU A 173 27.36 -3.44 2.22
C LEU A 173 27.68 -2.16 3.02
N SER A 174 28.85 -1.54 2.82
CA SER A 174 29.18 -0.23 3.40
C SER A 174 28.30 0.90 2.84
N ASN A 175 27.97 0.87 1.54
CA ASN A 175 27.01 1.83 0.99
C ASN A 175 25.61 1.63 1.59
N ALA A 176 25.19 0.38 1.75
CA ALA A 176 23.92 0.04 2.40
C ALA A 176 23.87 0.52 3.85
N SER A 177 24.96 0.38 4.60
CA SER A 177 25.04 0.85 5.98
C SER A 177 24.92 2.37 6.09
N GLY A 178 25.62 3.11 5.23
CA GLY A 178 25.51 4.57 5.18
C GLY A 178 24.09 5.03 4.82
N ALA A 179 23.46 4.35 3.86
CA ALA A 179 22.08 4.64 3.45
C ALA A 179 21.09 4.44 4.60
N ILE A 180 21.07 3.26 5.24
CA ILE A 180 20.12 3.00 6.32
C ILE A 180 20.39 3.88 7.55
N ALA A 181 21.66 4.16 7.88
CA ALA A 181 22.01 5.04 8.99
C ALA A 181 21.49 6.46 8.76
N GLY A 182 21.70 7.01 7.56
CA GLY A 182 21.19 8.34 7.20
C GLY A 182 19.67 8.42 7.20
N MET A 183 18.98 7.41 6.65
CA MET A 183 17.52 7.32 6.67
C MET A 183 16.98 7.24 8.11
N ALA A 184 17.57 6.38 8.95
CA ALA A 184 17.15 6.21 10.35
C ALA A 184 17.36 7.48 11.18
N GLN A 185 18.48 8.18 10.99
CA GLN A 185 18.72 9.48 11.63
C GLN A 185 17.73 10.56 11.17
N ALA A 186 17.41 10.60 9.87
CA ALA A 186 16.42 11.54 9.36
C ALA A 186 15.02 11.26 9.93
N TYR A 187 14.63 9.98 9.97
CA TYR A 187 13.37 9.54 10.54
C TYR A 187 13.25 9.87 12.03
N GLU A 188 14.28 9.54 12.83
CA GLU A 188 14.34 9.91 14.26
C GLU A 188 14.13 11.41 14.47
N ARG A 189 14.84 12.26 13.71
CA ARG A 189 14.68 13.71 13.81
C ARG A 189 13.26 14.16 13.45
N SER A 190 12.61 13.51 12.49
CA SER A 190 11.24 13.83 12.10
C SER A 190 10.22 13.51 13.20
N LEU A 191 10.45 12.41 13.94
CA LEU A 191 9.65 12.06 15.11
C LEU A 191 9.81 13.07 16.24
N ALA A 192 11.04 13.53 16.48
CA ALA A 192 11.33 14.54 17.50
C ALA A 192 10.80 15.94 17.13
N ALA A 193 10.76 16.26 15.83
CA ALA A 193 10.27 17.55 15.33
C ALA A 193 8.75 17.66 15.29
N SER A 194 8.02 16.54 15.40
CA SER A 194 6.56 16.51 15.49
C SER A 194 6.16 16.99 16.90
N PRO A 195 5.61 18.20 17.09
CA PRO A 195 5.36 18.72 18.42
C PRO A 195 4.21 17.94 19.07
N GLN A 196 4.51 17.17 20.12
CA GLN A 196 3.48 16.76 21.07
C GLN A 196 2.99 18.02 21.80
N GLY A 197 1.91 18.64 21.30
CA GLY A 197 1.21 19.70 22.02
C GLY A 197 1.27 21.12 21.45
N VAL A 198 1.64 21.33 20.17
CA VAL A 198 1.38 22.62 19.51
C VAL A 198 0.15 22.46 18.62
N ASN A 199 -0.89 23.21 18.98
CA ASN A 199 -2.20 23.34 18.34
C ASN A 199 -2.08 24.04 16.97
N LEU A 200 -1.14 23.61 16.12
CA LEU A 200 -1.24 23.86 14.68
C LEU A 200 -2.34 22.92 14.21
N GLN A 201 -3.46 23.46 13.71
CA GLN A 201 -4.53 22.67 13.12
C GLN A 201 -3.89 21.72 12.10
N GLN A 202 -3.79 20.44 12.45
CA GLN A 202 -3.29 19.45 11.51
C GLN A 202 -4.35 19.33 10.43
N LYS A 203 -3.97 19.71 9.21
CA LYS A 203 -4.77 19.50 8.02
C LYS A 203 -5.34 18.08 8.03
N LYS A 204 -6.64 17.98 7.74
CA LYS A 204 -7.30 16.69 7.58
C LYS A 204 -6.75 16.00 6.34
N ARG A 205 -6.31 14.75 6.48
CA ARG A 205 -5.66 14.00 5.40
C ARG A 205 -6.68 13.18 4.64
N VAL A 206 -6.83 13.44 3.34
CA VAL A 206 -7.85 12.84 2.47
C VAL A 206 -7.19 12.08 1.34
N GLY A 207 -7.54 10.80 1.18
CA GLY A 207 -7.08 9.98 0.04
C GLY A 207 -7.98 10.16 -1.19
N LEU A 208 -7.39 10.34 -2.37
CA LEU A 208 -8.08 10.46 -3.65
C LEU A 208 -7.55 9.40 -4.63
N THR A 209 -8.42 8.61 -5.25
CA THR A 209 -8.00 7.65 -6.29
C THR A 209 -8.15 8.19 -7.70
N MET A 210 -7.12 7.98 -8.53
CA MET A 210 -6.97 8.64 -9.83
C MET A 210 -6.45 7.68 -10.91
N PHE A 211 -6.88 7.90 -12.14
CA PHE A 211 -6.28 7.36 -13.35
C PHE A 211 -6.18 8.46 -14.41
N GLY A 212 -5.37 8.27 -15.46
CA GLY A 212 -5.16 9.30 -16.49
C GLY A 212 -6.47 9.80 -17.14
N VAL A 213 -7.48 8.93 -17.22
CA VAL A 213 -8.80 9.22 -17.79
C VAL A 213 -9.80 9.83 -16.78
N THR A 214 -9.41 9.98 -15.52
CA THR A 214 -10.20 10.63 -14.44
C THR A 214 -9.44 11.79 -13.78
N THR A 215 -8.24 12.14 -14.28
CA THR A 215 -7.38 13.19 -13.74
C THR A 215 -8.10 14.53 -13.61
N SER A 216 -8.89 14.93 -14.61
CA SER A 216 -9.62 16.22 -14.57
C SER A 216 -10.59 16.31 -13.39
N CYS A 217 -11.28 15.22 -13.06
CA CYS A 217 -12.14 15.14 -11.87
C CYS A 217 -11.32 15.28 -10.58
N VAL A 218 -10.27 14.48 -10.46
CA VAL A 218 -9.47 14.39 -9.22
C VAL A 218 -8.69 15.67 -8.94
N ASP A 219 -8.10 16.29 -9.97
CA ASP A 219 -7.44 17.59 -9.84
C ASP A 219 -8.43 18.66 -9.38
N LYS A 220 -9.64 18.68 -9.96
CA LYS A 220 -10.66 19.65 -9.55
C LYS A 220 -11.12 19.42 -8.10
N ILE A 221 -11.27 18.17 -7.67
CA ILE A 221 -11.55 17.81 -6.27
C ILE A 221 -10.44 18.29 -5.35
N ARG A 222 -9.18 17.96 -5.64
CA ARG A 222 -8.01 18.37 -4.84
C ARG A 222 -7.99 19.88 -4.69
N ASP A 223 -8.02 20.59 -5.83
CA ASP A 223 -7.92 22.05 -5.85
C ASP A 223 -9.06 22.68 -5.04
N HIS A 224 -10.29 22.13 -5.13
CA HIS A 224 -11.43 22.59 -4.35
C HIS A 224 -11.26 22.35 -2.85
N LEU A 225 -10.84 21.14 -2.44
CA LEU A 225 -10.65 20.79 -1.04
C LEU A 225 -9.55 21.64 -0.40
N GLU A 226 -8.38 21.73 -1.03
CA GLU A 226 -7.21 22.42 -0.47
C GLU A 226 -7.35 23.95 -0.48
N SER A 227 -8.13 24.51 -1.43
CA SER A 227 -8.35 25.96 -1.50
C SER A 227 -9.40 26.46 -0.52
N ASN A 228 -10.34 25.59 -0.08
CA ASN A 228 -11.50 26.01 0.70
C ASN A 228 -11.54 25.43 2.13
N TYR A 229 -10.75 24.40 2.42
CA TYR A 229 -10.75 23.68 3.70
C TYR A 229 -9.32 23.42 4.18
N ASP A 230 -9.16 23.18 5.49
CA ASP A 230 -7.88 22.77 6.08
C ASP A 230 -7.63 21.28 5.84
N ILE A 231 -7.42 20.94 4.56
CA ILE A 231 -7.26 19.58 4.05
C ILE A 231 -5.91 19.45 3.32
N GLU A 232 -5.32 18.27 3.42
CA GLU A 232 -4.19 17.82 2.62
C GLU A 232 -4.61 16.58 1.83
N CYS A 233 -4.50 16.63 0.50
CA CYS A 233 -4.92 15.53 -0.36
C CYS A 233 -3.75 14.63 -0.76
N PHE A 234 -3.97 13.32 -0.69
CA PHE A 234 -3.05 12.28 -1.11
C PHE A 234 -3.63 11.62 -2.35
N VAL A 235 -3.04 11.85 -3.52
CA VAL A 235 -3.51 11.29 -4.78
C VAL A 235 -2.82 9.97 -5.08
N PHE A 236 -3.59 8.91 -5.26
CA PHE A 236 -3.11 7.55 -5.55
C PHE A 236 -3.44 7.16 -6.97
N HIS A 237 -2.41 6.81 -7.75
CA HIS A 237 -2.58 6.30 -9.10
C HIS A 237 -3.02 4.83 -9.07
N CYS A 238 -4.21 4.54 -9.58
CA CYS A 238 -4.87 3.23 -9.56
C CYS A 238 -4.22 2.18 -10.47
N THR A 239 -3.04 1.74 -10.07
CA THR A 239 -2.18 0.77 -10.78
C THR A 239 -2.09 -0.57 -10.03
N GLY A 240 -3.05 -0.84 -9.15
CA GLY A 240 -3.05 -1.96 -8.22
C GLY A 240 -2.33 -1.60 -6.92
N ALA A 241 -1.08 -1.16 -7.01
CA ALA A 241 -0.30 -0.72 -5.85
C ALA A 241 -0.86 0.56 -5.22
N GLY A 242 -1.41 1.48 -6.02
CA GLY A 242 -1.96 2.74 -5.53
C GLY A 242 -3.16 2.55 -4.60
N GLY A 243 -4.17 1.77 -5.01
CA GLY A 243 -5.32 1.47 -4.15
C GLY A 243 -4.93 0.71 -2.88
N ARG A 244 -3.99 -0.25 -2.98
CA ARG A 244 -3.47 -0.95 -1.80
C ARG A 244 -2.74 -0.01 -0.84
N ALA A 245 -1.93 0.92 -1.35
CA ALA A 245 -1.20 1.89 -0.53
C ALA A 245 -2.17 2.85 0.19
N MET A 246 -3.19 3.33 -0.51
CA MET A 246 -4.26 4.12 0.11
C MET A 246 -4.94 3.36 1.25
N GLU A 247 -5.35 2.11 1.02
CA GLU A 247 -6.01 1.28 2.04
C GLU A 247 -5.09 0.91 3.20
N ARG A 248 -3.79 0.76 2.95
CA ARG A 248 -2.78 0.61 4.00
C ARG A 248 -2.71 1.85 4.88
N LEU A 249 -2.66 3.04 4.29
CA LEU A 249 -2.63 4.32 5.04
C LEU A 249 -3.92 4.58 5.82
N VAL A 250 -5.08 4.11 5.34
CA VAL A 250 -6.32 4.09 6.12
C VAL A 250 -6.20 3.16 7.33
N SER A 251 -5.70 1.93 7.12
CA SER A 251 -5.53 0.94 8.18
C SER A 251 -4.53 1.39 9.26
N GLU A 252 -3.54 2.18 8.86
CA GLU A 252 -2.54 2.80 9.75
C GLU A 252 -3.07 4.08 10.44
N GLY A 253 -4.29 4.54 10.13
CA GLY A 253 -4.88 5.74 10.72
C GLY A 253 -4.26 7.05 10.20
N VAL A 254 -3.57 7.01 9.07
CA VAL A 254 -2.98 8.20 8.42
C VAL A 254 -4.05 8.97 7.67
N LEU A 255 -4.92 8.29 6.93
CA LEU A 255 -6.01 8.92 6.18
C LEU A 255 -7.29 8.95 7.01
N GLU A 256 -7.93 10.12 7.08
CA GLU A 256 -9.15 10.34 7.87
C GLU A 256 -10.42 10.27 7.03
N ALA A 257 -10.29 10.36 5.70
CA ALA A 257 -11.38 10.24 4.76
C ALA A 257 -10.86 9.83 3.37
N VAL A 258 -11.72 9.27 2.53
CA VAL A 258 -11.35 8.86 1.17
C VAL A 258 -12.45 9.21 0.15
N LEU A 259 -12.04 9.82 -0.96
CA LEU A 259 -12.81 9.92 -2.20
C LEU A 259 -12.23 8.92 -3.20
N ASP A 260 -12.89 7.77 -3.30
CA ASP A 260 -12.50 6.68 -4.17
C ASP A 260 -13.15 6.85 -5.54
N ILE A 261 -12.74 7.90 -6.24
CA ILE A 261 -13.29 8.31 -7.54
C ILE A 261 -13.01 7.26 -8.61
N THR A 262 -11.83 6.65 -8.57
CA THR A 262 -11.36 5.70 -9.58
C THR A 262 -11.21 4.31 -8.98
N THR A 263 -12.05 3.38 -9.42
CA THR A 263 -12.09 2.00 -8.92
C THR A 263 -11.72 0.96 -9.99
N THR A 264 -11.01 1.40 -11.03
CA THR A 264 -10.58 0.58 -12.19
C THR A 264 -9.81 -0.69 -11.82
N GLU A 265 -9.08 -0.70 -10.70
CA GLU A 265 -8.30 -1.87 -10.23
C GLU A 265 -9.18 -3.10 -9.99
N ILE A 266 -10.49 -2.93 -9.80
CA ILE A 266 -11.47 -4.02 -9.69
C ILE A 266 -11.63 -4.74 -11.04
N CYS A 267 -11.56 -4.02 -12.16
CA CYS A 267 -11.65 -4.60 -13.50
C CYS A 267 -10.48 -5.54 -13.74
N ASP A 268 -9.28 -5.08 -13.40
CA ASP A 268 -8.06 -5.86 -13.48
C ASP A 268 -8.10 -7.11 -12.58
N GLN A 269 -8.58 -6.98 -11.34
CA GLN A 269 -8.79 -8.13 -10.45
C GLN A 269 -9.71 -9.19 -11.07
N LEU A 270 -10.83 -8.78 -11.66
CA LEU A 270 -11.85 -9.70 -12.16
C LEU A 270 -11.47 -10.32 -13.52
N CYS A 271 -10.76 -9.56 -14.36
CA CYS A 271 -10.46 -9.95 -15.73
C CYS A 271 -9.02 -10.48 -15.91
N GLY A 272 -8.16 -10.36 -14.89
CA GLY A 272 -6.76 -10.76 -14.94
C GLY A 272 -5.86 -9.72 -15.62
N GLY A 273 -6.15 -8.44 -15.39
CA GLY A 273 -5.31 -7.33 -15.81
C GLY A 273 -4.04 -7.19 -14.95
N VAL A 274 -3.15 -6.28 -15.35
CA VAL A 274 -1.82 -6.11 -14.73
C VAL A 274 -1.79 -5.09 -13.59
N MET A 275 -2.85 -4.31 -13.42
CA MET A 275 -3.02 -3.27 -12.39
C MET A 275 -4.00 -3.73 -11.29
N ASP A 276 -3.90 -4.99 -10.89
CA ASP A 276 -4.75 -5.63 -9.89
C ASP A 276 -4.42 -5.14 -8.47
N ALA A 277 -5.44 -4.65 -7.73
CA ALA A 277 -5.33 -4.25 -6.33
C ALA A 277 -5.61 -5.37 -5.31
N GLY A 278 -5.99 -6.57 -5.77
CA GLY A 278 -6.26 -7.72 -4.93
C GLY A 278 -7.71 -7.82 -4.49
N PRO A 279 -8.11 -8.97 -3.93
CA PRO A 279 -9.50 -9.27 -3.63
C PRO A 279 -10.04 -8.47 -2.44
N LEU A 280 -9.18 -7.76 -1.70
CA LEU A 280 -9.55 -6.96 -0.52
C LEU A 280 -9.86 -5.50 -0.87
N ARG A 281 -9.78 -5.09 -2.15
CA ARG A 281 -10.08 -3.72 -2.56
C ARG A 281 -11.45 -3.26 -2.04
N LEU A 282 -11.51 -2.00 -1.63
CA LEU A 282 -12.58 -1.26 -0.94
C LEU A 282 -12.74 -1.55 0.56
N GLU A 283 -12.07 -2.58 1.12
CA GLU A 283 -12.41 -3.04 2.47
C GLU A 283 -11.90 -2.12 3.59
N ALA A 284 -10.70 -1.53 3.46
CA ALA A 284 -10.09 -0.81 4.57
C ALA A 284 -10.91 0.42 5.02
N PRO A 285 -11.35 1.34 4.12
CA PRO A 285 -12.17 2.49 4.53
C PRO A 285 -13.52 2.07 5.13
N LEU A 286 -14.16 1.04 4.55
CA LEU A 286 -15.42 0.50 5.02
C LEU A 286 -15.32 -0.07 6.45
N LYS A 287 -14.26 -0.82 6.73
CA LYS A 287 -13.99 -1.40 8.05
C LYS A 287 -13.55 -0.36 9.08
N ALA A 288 -12.81 0.66 8.65
CA ALA A 288 -12.40 1.76 9.52
C ALA A 288 -13.63 2.57 10.00
N GLY A 289 -14.63 2.72 9.13
CA GLY A 289 -15.83 3.54 9.40
C GLY A 289 -15.53 5.03 9.29
N ILE A 290 -14.58 5.39 8.42
CA ILE A 290 -14.26 6.79 8.09
C ILE A 290 -15.18 7.29 6.96
N PRO A 291 -15.35 8.62 6.80
CA PRO A 291 -16.00 9.21 5.62
C PRO A 291 -15.43 8.63 4.32
N TYR A 292 -16.28 7.96 3.54
CA TYR A 292 -15.88 7.22 2.35
C TYR A 292 -16.91 7.38 1.23
N ILE A 293 -16.51 8.00 0.13
CA ILE A 293 -17.34 8.09 -1.07
C ILE A 293 -16.70 7.27 -2.17
N VAL A 294 -17.47 6.35 -2.75
CA VAL A 294 -17.04 5.48 -3.85
C VAL A 294 -17.69 5.95 -5.14
N SER A 295 -16.91 6.08 -6.19
CA SER A 295 -17.41 6.19 -7.55
C SER A 295 -16.86 5.05 -8.42
N VAL A 296 -17.25 5.07 -9.70
CA VAL A 296 -16.97 3.99 -10.65
C VAL A 296 -16.05 4.44 -11.79
N GLY A 297 -15.17 5.40 -11.49
CA GLY A 297 -14.25 5.95 -12.46
C GLY A 297 -13.33 4.89 -13.08
N ALA A 298 -13.18 4.99 -14.40
CA ALA A 298 -12.36 4.11 -15.23
C ALA A 298 -12.74 2.60 -15.13
N THR A 299 -13.97 2.27 -14.73
CA THR A 299 -14.47 0.88 -14.71
C THR A 299 -14.82 0.32 -16.10
N ASP A 300 -14.65 1.14 -17.13
CA ASP A 300 -14.76 0.80 -18.54
C ASP A 300 -13.52 0.08 -19.10
N MET A 301 -12.44 -0.06 -18.34
CA MET A 301 -11.17 -0.60 -18.86
C MET A 301 -10.49 -1.61 -17.95
N VAL A 302 -9.91 -2.63 -18.59
CA VAL A 302 -8.94 -3.57 -18.00
C VAL A 302 -7.57 -3.26 -18.58
N ASN A 303 -6.54 -3.23 -17.74
CA ASN A 303 -5.20 -2.85 -18.16
C ASN A 303 -4.36 -4.10 -18.48
N PHE A 304 -3.72 -4.09 -19.63
CA PHE A 304 -2.71 -5.07 -20.03
C PHE A 304 -1.40 -4.38 -20.42
N GLY A 305 -0.37 -5.19 -20.62
CA GLY A 305 0.89 -4.74 -21.19
C GLY A 305 0.79 -4.40 -22.69
N PRO A 306 1.90 -4.52 -23.44
CA PRO A 306 1.88 -4.41 -24.89
C PRO A 306 0.79 -5.31 -25.51
N ARG A 307 0.23 -4.91 -26.65
CA ARG A 307 -0.88 -5.65 -27.28
C ARG A 307 -0.62 -7.14 -27.48
N SER A 308 0.63 -7.51 -27.74
CA SER A 308 1.07 -8.90 -27.90
C SER A 308 0.99 -9.74 -26.62
N THR A 309 0.90 -9.12 -25.45
CA THR A 309 0.79 -9.80 -24.16
C THR A 309 -0.67 -9.92 -23.69
N VAL A 310 -1.63 -9.37 -24.44
CA VAL A 310 -3.06 -9.55 -24.14
C VAL A 310 -3.44 -11.03 -24.26
N PRO A 311 -4.08 -11.63 -23.24
CA PRO A 311 -4.48 -13.04 -23.28
C PRO A 311 -5.31 -13.40 -24.51
N GLU A 312 -5.11 -14.60 -25.06
CA GLU A 312 -5.76 -15.07 -26.30
C GLU A 312 -7.29 -14.90 -26.28
N ARG A 313 -7.91 -15.21 -25.13
CA ARG A 313 -9.35 -15.06 -24.89
C ARG A 313 -9.89 -13.63 -25.06
N TYR A 314 -9.01 -12.63 -25.04
CA TYR A 314 -9.35 -11.21 -25.13
C TYR A 314 -8.89 -10.54 -26.44
N GLN A 315 -8.23 -11.26 -27.35
CA GLN A 315 -7.68 -10.65 -28.56
C GLN A 315 -8.73 -10.05 -29.50
N GLN A 316 -9.97 -10.56 -29.46
CA GLN A 316 -11.10 -10.07 -30.28
C GLN A 316 -11.95 -9.01 -29.56
N ARG A 317 -11.53 -8.55 -28.37
CA ARG A 317 -12.21 -7.49 -27.64
C ARG A 317 -11.91 -6.13 -28.23
N ASN A 318 -12.66 -5.11 -27.80
CA ASN A 318 -12.34 -3.72 -28.12
C ASN A 318 -11.07 -3.32 -27.35
N LEU A 319 -9.92 -3.36 -28.04
CA LEU A 319 -8.61 -3.04 -27.52
C LEU A 319 -8.16 -1.66 -27.99
N TYR A 320 -7.70 -0.84 -27.06
CA TYR A 320 -7.15 0.49 -27.30
C TYR A 320 -5.69 0.53 -26.86
N GLU A 321 -4.77 0.70 -27.82
CA GLU A 321 -3.34 0.85 -27.53
C GLU A 321 -3.07 2.26 -27.01
N HIS A 322 -3.01 2.40 -25.69
CA HIS A 322 -2.77 3.69 -25.05
C HIS A 322 -1.33 4.19 -25.31
N ASN A 323 -0.36 3.27 -25.24
CA ASN A 323 1.03 3.50 -25.60
C ASN A 323 1.70 2.14 -25.94
N PRO A 324 2.97 2.11 -26.40
CA PRO A 324 3.64 0.87 -26.78
C PRO A 324 3.73 -0.21 -25.67
N THR A 325 3.56 0.18 -24.41
CA THR A 325 3.65 -0.72 -23.25
C THR A 325 2.32 -1.01 -22.57
N VAL A 326 1.23 -0.35 -22.97
CA VAL A 326 -0.07 -0.43 -22.29
C VAL A 326 -1.21 -0.53 -23.31
N THR A 327 -2.00 -1.59 -23.18
CA THR A 327 -3.23 -1.81 -23.93
C THR A 327 -4.42 -1.85 -22.98
N LEU A 328 -5.43 -1.04 -23.26
CA LEU A 328 -6.69 -1.04 -22.52
C LEU A 328 -7.69 -1.93 -23.24
N MET A 329 -8.42 -2.76 -22.49
CA MET A 329 -9.53 -3.54 -23.02
C MET A 329 -10.85 -3.00 -22.45
N ARG A 330 -11.81 -2.68 -23.32
CA ARG A 330 -13.16 -2.26 -22.90
C ARG A 330 -13.87 -3.40 -22.17
N THR A 331 -14.29 -3.15 -20.93
CA THR A 331 -15.19 -4.05 -20.19
C THR A 331 -16.54 -4.15 -20.90
N ASN A 332 -17.18 -5.31 -20.87
CA ASN A 332 -18.51 -5.52 -21.43
C ASN A 332 -19.59 -5.55 -20.32
N ALA A 333 -20.86 -5.67 -20.71
CA ALA A 333 -21.98 -5.67 -19.77
C ALA A 333 -21.92 -6.78 -18.70
N GLU A 334 -21.36 -7.95 -19.01
CA GLU A 334 -21.18 -9.03 -18.03
C GLU A 334 -20.10 -8.70 -16.99
N GLU A 335 -18.96 -8.19 -17.45
CA GLU A 335 -17.87 -7.74 -16.60
C GLU A 335 -18.30 -6.54 -15.75
N CYS A 336 -19.05 -5.59 -16.32
CA CYS A 336 -19.64 -4.46 -15.59
C CYS A 336 -20.61 -4.91 -14.48
N ARG A 337 -21.43 -5.94 -14.72
CA ARG A 337 -22.25 -6.55 -13.64
C ARG A 337 -21.35 -7.14 -12.55
N ALA A 338 -20.31 -7.88 -12.93
CA ALA A 338 -19.37 -8.47 -11.95
C ALA A 338 -18.64 -7.40 -11.12
N ILE A 339 -18.26 -6.28 -11.72
CA ILE A 339 -17.67 -5.12 -11.04
C ILE A 339 -18.69 -4.52 -10.06
N GLY A 340 -19.92 -4.30 -10.50
CA GLY A 340 -21.01 -3.81 -9.64
C GLY A 340 -21.26 -4.74 -8.45
N ASP A 341 -21.34 -6.05 -8.68
CA ASP A 341 -21.50 -7.07 -7.63
C ASP A 341 -20.33 -7.07 -6.65
N PHE A 342 -19.09 -6.90 -7.13
CA PHE A 342 -17.92 -6.77 -6.28
C PHE A 342 -18.08 -5.57 -5.32
N ILE A 343 -18.38 -4.39 -5.86
CA ILE A 343 -18.59 -3.16 -5.07
C ILE A 343 -19.72 -3.35 -4.04
N VAL A 344 -20.88 -3.84 -4.48
CA VAL A 344 -22.04 -4.12 -3.63
C VAL A 344 -21.68 -5.07 -2.50
N LYS A 345 -20.96 -6.15 -2.81
CA LYS A 345 -20.55 -7.15 -1.83
C LYS A 345 -19.64 -6.53 -0.78
N LYS A 346 -18.65 -5.72 -1.18
CA LYS A 346 -17.75 -5.04 -0.22
C LYS A 346 -18.53 -4.11 0.69
N ILE A 347 -19.35 -3.24 0.13
CA ILE A 347 -20.16 -2.29 0.89
C ILE A 347 -21.06 -3.04 1.87
N LYS A 348 -21.78 -4.08 1.45
CA LYS A 348 -22.70 -4.81 2.34
C LYS A 348 -22.03 -5.53 3.50
N HIS A 349 -20.85 -6.11 3.29
CA HIS A 349 -20.23 -7.01 4.27
C HIS A 349 -19.14 -6.35 5.10
N CYS A 350 -18.57 -5.24 4.64
CA CYS A 350 -17.42 -4.60 5.30
C CYS A 350 -17.77 -3.25 5.94
N THR A 351 -18.91 -2.63 5.59
CA THR A 351 -19.30 -1.33 6.15
C THR A 351 -19.53 -1.41 7.65
N LYS A 352 -18.71 -0.69 8.41
CA LYS A 352 -18.88 -0.51 9.85
C LYS A 352 -19.93 0.55 10.19
N ASP A 353 -19.93 1.68 9.47
CA ASP A 353 -20.91 2.74 9.63
C ASP A 353 -21.43 3.21 8.27
N ALA A 354 -22.68 2.85 7.95
CA ALA A 354 -23.30 3.18 6.69
C ALA A 354 -23.60 4.68 6.52
N ALA A 355 -23.68 5.45 7.61
CA ALA A 355 -23.87 6.90 7.54
C ALA A 355 -22.63 7.63 7.02
N GLN A 356 -21.46 6.98 7.09
CA GLN A 356 -20.18 7.50 6.60
C GLN A 356 -19.89 7.10 5.15
N VAL A 357 -20.78 6.33 4.50
CA VAL A 357 -20.53 5.79 3.16
C VAL A 357 -21.55 6.32 2.15
N GLN A 358 -21.06 6.79 1.00
CA GLN A 358 -21.89 7.12 -0.16
C GLN A 358 -21.34 6.46 -1.42
N VAL A 359 -22.22 6.14 -2.36
CA VAL A 359 -21.86 5.73 -3.72
C VAL A 359 -22.35 6.79 -4.69
N VAL A 360 -21.47 7.32 -5.55
CA VAL A 360 -21.80 8.34 -6.55
C VAL A 360 -21.60 7.76 -7.95
N LEU A 361 -22.67 7.77 -8.76
CA LEU A 361 -22.70 7.24 -10.11
C LEU A 361 -22.75 8.39 -11.15
N PRO A 362 -21.70 8.55 -11.99
CA PRO A 362 -21.67 9.53 -13.07
C PRO A 362 -22.34 8.96 -14.33
N LEU A 363 -23.66 9.17 -14.46
CA LEU A 363 -24.48 8.60 -15.54
C LEU A 363 -24.08 9.09 -16.94
N GLY A 364 -23.40 10.24 -17.03
CA GLY A 364 -22.91 10.78 -18.30
C GLY A 364 -21.65 10.10 -18.85
N GLY A 365 -20.99 9.25 -18.06
CA GLY A 365 -19.81 8.50 -18.48
C GLY A 365 -18.76 8.34 -17.37
N VAL A 366 -18.13 7.17 -17.32
CA VAL A 366 -17.23 6.75 -16.23
C VAL A 366 -15.75 7.08 -16.47
N SER A 367 -15.38 7.55 -17.66
CA SER A 367 -14.01 7.94 -18.00
C SER A 367 -14.00 8.97 -19.13
N MET A 368 -12.85 9.61 -19.37
CA MET A 368 -12.66 10.52 -20.52
C MET A 368 -12.95 9.83 -21.87
N ILE A 369 -12.75 8.51 -21.98
CA ILE A 369 -12.88 7.76 -23.24
C ILE A 369 -14.18 6.94 -23.33
N ALA A 370 -14.95 6.84 -22.24
CA ALA A 370 -16.30 6.26 -22.17
C ALA A 370 -17.37 7.36 -22.05
N THR A 371 -17.32 8.33 -22.97
CA THR A 371 -18.34 9.38 -23.15
C THR A 371 -18.86 9.33 -24.59
N PRO A 372 -20.06 9.88 -24.91
CA PRO A 372 -20.60 9.82 -26.26
C PRO A 372 -19.60 10.26 -27.34
N GLY A 373 -19.30 9.35 -28.28
CA GLY A 373 -18.31 9.56 -29.35
C GLY A 373 -16.88 9.10 -29.02
N GLY A 374 -16.61 8.73 -27.77
CA GLY A 374 -15.35 8.13 -27.34
C GLY A 374 -15.21 6.65 -27.73
N PRO A 375 -13.98 6.10 -27.76
CA PRO A 375 -13.72 4.75 -28.24
C PRO A 375 -14.31 3.65 -27.34
N PHE A 376 -14.54 3.95 -26.06
CA PHE A 376 -15.08 3.02 -25.05
C PHE A 376 -16.54 3.36 -24.67
N HIS A 377 -17.19 4.26 -25.40
CA HIS A 377 -18.60 4.57 -25.18
C HIS A 377 -19.48 3.33 -25.37
N ASP A 378 -20.14 2.90 -24.31
CA ASP A 378 -21.07 1.77 -24.32
C ASP A 378 -22.08 1.93 -23.17
N ALA A 379 -23.24 2.51 -23.50
CA ALA A 379 -24.29 2.79 -22.53
C ALA A 379 -24.93 1.52 -21.95
N GLU A 380 -24.92 0.39 -22.68
CA GLU A 380 -25.45 -0.87 -22.15
C GLU A 380 -24.54 -1.41 -21.05
N SER A 381 -23.23 -1.39 -21.28
CA SER A 381 -22.25 -1.81 -20.28
C SER A 381 -22.26 -0.90 -19.03
N ASP A 382 -22.39 0.41 -19.22
CA ASP A 382 -22.44 1.36 -18.09
C ASP A 382 -23.74 1.20 -17.28
N GLU A 383 -24.89 1.06 -17.95
CA GLU A 383 -26.16 0.80 -17.26
C GLU A 383 -26.17 -0.56 -16.55
N ALA A 384 -25.51 -1.58 -17.10
CA ALA A 384 -25.35 -2.86 -16.43
C ALA A 384 -24.59 -2.71 -15.09
N LEU A 385 -23.58 -1.85 -15.02
CA LEU A 385 -22.90 -1.50 -13.77
C LEU A 385 -23.82 -0.74 -12.80
N PHE A 386 -24.43 0.35 -13.28
CA PHE A 386 -25.27 1.22 -12.44
C PHE A 386 -26.49 0.50 -11.87
N SER A 387 -27.21 -0.26 -12.70
CA SER A 387 -28.39 -1.02 -12.29
C SER A 387 -28.03 -2.12 -11.28
N THR A 388 -26.88 -2.77 -11.44
CA THR A 388 -26.37 -3.76 -10.47
C THR A 388 -26.11 -3.12 -9.11
N ILE A 389 -25.45 -1.96 -9.07
CA ILE A 389 -25.21 -1.23 -7.82
C ILE A 389 -26.53 -0.80 -7.17
N ARG A 390 -27.46 -0.23 -7.94
CA ARG A 390 -28.78 0.18 -7.45
C ARG A 390 -29.57 -0.98 -6.85
N ALA A 391 -29.71 -2.06 -7.60
CA ALA A 391 -30.44 -3.25 -7.15
C ALA A 391 -29.73 -3.89 -5.95
N GLY A 392 -28.41 -3.98 -6.02
CA GLY A 392 -27.56 -4.56 -5.01
C GLY A 392 -27.59 -3.81 -3.67
N LEU A 393 -27.70 -2.48 -3.68
CA LEU A 393 -27.76 -1.66 -2.46
C LEU A 393 -29.19 -1.26 -2.05
N LYS A 394 -30.22 -1.73 -2.76
CA LYS A 394 -31.62 -1.49 -2.40
C LYS A 394 -31.90 -1.94 -0.96
N GLY A 395 -32.47 -1.03 -0.16
CA GLY A 395 -32.77 -1.27 1.26
C GLY A 395 -31.56 -1.19 2.19
N SER A 396 -30.36 -0.92 1.68
CA SER A 396 -29.22 -0.56 2.51
C SER A 396 -29.35 0.87 3.05
N LYS A 397 -28.60 1.20 4.10
CA LYS A 397 -28.52 2.55 4.66
C LYS A 397 -27.50 3.44 3.93
N VAL A 398 -26.76 2.88 2.97
CA VAL A 398 -25.76 3.61 2.18
C VAL A 398 -26.47 4.47 1.15
N LEU A 399 -26.12 5.75 1.08
CA LEU A 399 -26.72 6.67 0.12
C LEU A 399 -26.14 6.43 -1.27
N ILE A 400 -27.00 6.21 -2.25
CA ILE A 400 -26.64 6.23 -3.67
C ILE A 400 -27.02 7.60 -4.23
N VAL A 401 -26.07 8.22 -4.91
CA VAL A 401 -26.22 9.51 -5.58
C VAL A 401 -26.02 9.25 -7.07
N GLU A 402 -27.03 9.60 -7.86
CA GLU A 402 -26.95 9.55 -9.31
C GLU A 402 -26.78 10.97 -9.84
N ASP A 403 -25.87 11.13 -10.80
CA ASP A 403 -25.54 12.42 -11.40
C ASP A 403 -25.50 12.29 -12.91
N GLU A 404 -26.26 13.11 -13.64
CA GLU A 404 -26.36 13.07 -15.10
C GLU A 404 -25.06 13.48 -15.80
N ARG A 405 -24.13 14.12 -15.07
CA ARG A 405 -22.86 14.58 -15.64
C ARG A 405 -21.87 13.44 -15.81
N THR A 406 -20.89 13.66 -16.69
CA THR A 406 -19.74 12.77 -16.82
C THR A 406 -18.84 12.89 -15.60
N ILE A 407 -18.04 11.87 -15.30
CA ILE A 407 -17.12 11.89 -14.15
C ILE A 407 -16.15 13.08 -14.16
N ASN A 408 -15.74 13.54 -15.35
CA ASN A 408 -14.77 14.64 -15.50
C ASN A 408 -15.42 16.03 -15.59
N ASP A 409 -16.74 16.12 -15.40
CA ASP A 409 -17.40 17.42 -15.27
C ASP A 409 -16.94 18.13 -13.99
N GLN A 410 -16.62 19.42 -14.11
CA GLN A 410 -16.11 20.19 -12.97
C GLN A 410 -17.15 20.38 -11.85
N GLY A 411 -18.44 20.48 -12.21
CA GLY A 411 -19.52 20.56 -11.25
C GLY A 411 -19.72 19.25 -10.50
N PHE A 412 -19.61 18.11 -11.21
CA PHE A 412 -19.62 16.78 -10.57
C PHE A 412 -18.49 16.68 -9.52
N ALA A 413 -17.27 17.05 -9.90
CA ALA A 413 -16.11 17.05 -9.02
C ALA A 413 -16.32 17.90 -7.76
N VAL A 414 -16.83 19.13 -7.90
CA VAL A 414 -17.10 20.02 -6.77
C VAL A 414 -18.19 19.46 -5.86
N ASP A 415 -19.28 18.93 -6.43
CA ASP A 415 -20.39 18.40 -5.63
C ASP A 415 -19.98 17.14 -4.85
N VAL A 416 -19.14 16.28 -5.44
CA VAL A 416 -18.56 15.11 -4.75
C VAL A 416 -17.63 15.54 -3.62
N ALA A 417 -16.79 16.56 -3.83
CA ALA A 417 -15.93 17.11 -2.78
C ALA A 417 -16.76 17.66 -1.61
N GLU A 418 -17.81 18.45 -1.88
CA GLU A 418 -18.68 19.02 -0.85
C GLU A 418 -19.47 17.94 -0.09
N ARG A 419 -19.83 16.82 -0.73
CA ARG A 419 -20.41 15.66 -0.05
C ARG A 419 -19.45 15.07 0.98
N LEU A 420 -18.15 14.96 0.65
CA LEU A 420 -17.16 14.48 1.62
C LEU A 420 -17.06 15.43 2.80
N ILE A 421 -16.98 16.75 2.54
CA ILE A 421 -16.94 17.78 3.57
C ILE A 421 -18.12 17.66 4.53
N HIS A 422 -19.33 17.41 4.00
CA HIS A 422 -20.52 17.19 4.81
C HIS A 422 -20.38 15.96 5.72
N LEU A 423 -19.89 14.83 5.20
CA LEU A 423 -19.63 13.62 5.99
C LEU A 423 -18.57 13.86 7.09
N MET A 424 -17.54 14.63 6.78
CA MET A 424 -16.47 15.00 7.71
C MET A 424 -16.91 16.04 8.74
N GLY A 425 -18.07 16.67 8.58
CA GLY A 425 -18.56 17.73 9.46
C GLY A 425 -17.70 19.00 9.44
N LEU A 426 -16.97 19.26 8.34
CA LEU A 426 -16.07 20.40 8.23
C LEU A 426 -16.80 21.67 7.76
N SER A 427 -16.28 22.83 8.18
CA SER A 427 -16.74 24.15 7.73
C SER A 427 -15.68 24.81 6.84
N ARG A 428 -16.11 25.67 5.91
CA ARG A 428 -15.19 26.42 5.03
C ARG A 428 -14.24 27.29 5.85
N MET A 429 -13.00 27.43 5.37
CA MET A 429 -12.02 28.35 5.95
C MET A 429 -12.59 29.79 5.97
N GLY A 430 -12.47 30.46 7.10
CA GLY A 430 -12.97 31.84 7.28
C GLY A 430 -14.47 31.98 7.56
N ALA A 431 -15.25 30.89 7.63
CA ALA A 431 -16.62 30.96 8.15
C ALA A 431 -16.60 31.19 9.68
N PRO A 432 -17.43 32.08 10.24
CA PRO A 432 -17.51 32.25 11.69
C PRO A 432 -17.94 30.92 12.32
N GLN A 433 -17.15 30.41 13.26
CA GLN A 433 -17.52 29.23 14.06
C GLN A 433 -18.88 29.51 14.69
N ARG A 434 -19.90 28.70 14.36
CA ARG A 434 -21.19 28.77 15.05
C ARG A 434 -20.93 28.40 16.51
N MET A 435 -20.93 29.40 17.39
CA MET A 435 -21.02 29.17 18.83
C MET A 435 -22.33 28.40 19.08
N GLN A 436 -22.21 27.16 19.55
CA GLN A 436 -23.29 26.45 20.22
C GLN A 436 -23.14 26.63 21.73
#